data_AF-A0A9P6EF33-F1
#
_entry.id   AF-A0A9P6EF33-F1
#
_cell.length_a   1.000
_cell.length_b   1.000
_cell.length_c   1.000
_cell.angle_alpha   90.00
_cell.angle_beta   90.00
_cell.angle_gamma   90.00
#
_symmetry.space_group_name_H-M   'P 1'
#
loop_
_entity.id
_entity.type
_entity.pdbx_description
1 polymer ?
#
loop_
_entity_poly.entity_id
_entity_poly.type
_entity_poly.pdbx_seq_one_letter_code
_entity_poly.pdbx_strand_id
1 'polypeptide(L)'
;MDNSNKEKSPPPGDFGDPNATTWSTGSVAHDPLALFRLVTRMRFDNMMGEKPLYPTVKKMEDVAKWSSHLGKEFKDRGIPKTSWPDTAFVFFADQGSIPELNMMIHQKRDQRNRTLASKGVGTTWDWDDFLEILKEVLIAHDPMALRRLVTWMRFDKTTGEIILYPTINTEDDIDKWSSRLGKEFKDRGIPKTSWPDAALQFLADQGSGSNLELNRVMRRMRAQRNEALASEGAETAWDWDDFLGILKEALVELNPPSAFAQFQEEYPTVTKIAKTGLVVAGATAFTPVVVIGGLNALGFTATGVALGSIAAGLQSAIYGGATTGIFSLCQSVAATGAVPTAISAVTSLVAGASVWGGGDPSPGPTDADEGSDDTGSQQDGHNPTPTAAS
;
A
#
# COMPACT_ATOMS: atom_id res chain seq x y z
N MET A 1 -64.88 -59.20 31.37
CA MET A 1 -64.47 -58.08 30.49
C MET A 1 -63.03 -57.78 30.86
N ASP A 2 -62.09 -58.36 30.13
CA ASP A 2 -60.65 -58.26 30.40
C ASP A 2 -60.01 -57.91 29.06
N ASN A 3 -59.48 -56.68 28.95
CA ASN A 3 -59.10 -56.07 27.68
C ASN A 3 -57.57 -55.89 27.67
N SER A 4 -56.84 -56.95 27.31
CA SER A 4 -55.39 -56.93 27.15
C SER A 4 -55.03 -56.39 25.76
N ASN A 5 -54.68 -55.10 25.69
CA ASN A 5 -54.16 -54.47 24.48
C ASN A 5 -52.64 -54.73 24.39
N LYS A 6 -52.23 -55.75 23.64
CA LYS A 6 -50.81 -55.99 23.30
C LYS A 6 -50.41 -55.07 22.15
N GLU A 7 -49.70 -54.00 22.47
CA GLU A 7 -48.96 -53.22 21.47
C GLU A 7 -47.90 -54.10 20.82
N LYS A 8 -48.03 -54.32 19.51
CA LYS A 8 -46.99 -54.91 18.67
C LYS A 8 -45.91 -53.86 18.44
N SER A 9 -44.70 -54.12 18.90
CA SER A 9 -43.51 -53.35 18.53
C SER A 9 -43.33 -53.38 17.00
N PRO A 10 -42.99 -52.25 16.36
CA PRO A 10 -42.70 -52.22 14.94
C PRO A 10 -41.43 -53.05 14.64
N PRO A 11 -41.36 -53.70 13.46
CA PRO A 11 -40.18 -54.46 13.08
C PRO A 11 -38.96 -53.53 12.96
N PRO A 12 -37.74 -54.03 13.27
CA PRO A 12 -36.52 -53.27 13.07
C PRO A 12 -36.42 -52.87 11.60
N GLY A 13 -36.26 -51.56 11.36
CA GLY A 13 -36.12 -51.02 10.02
C GLY A 13 -34.94 -51.68 9.32
N ASP A 14 -35.23 -52.25 8.15
CA ASP A 14 -34.24 -52.75 7.21
C ASP A 14 -33.34 -51.57 6.79
N PHE A 15 -32.14 -51.51 7.35
CA PHE A 15 -31.08 -50.61 6.88
C PHE A 15 -30.61 -51.17 5.55
N GLY A 16 -31.31 -50.80 4.48
CA GLY A 16 -31.00 -51.21 3.12
C GLY A 16 -29.52 -50.97 2.78
N ASP A 17 -29.03 -51.80 1.86
CA ASP A 17 -27.63 -51.84 1.41
C ASP A 17 -26.99 -50.44 1.32
N PRO A 18 -25.97 -50.14 2.15
CA PRO A 18 -25.32 -48.82 2.19
C PRO A 18 -24.54 -48.47 0.91
N ASN A 19 -24.51 -49.39 -0.07
CA ASN A 19 -23.95 -49.17 -1.40
C ASN A 19 -25.04 -48.96 -2.48
N ALA A 20 -26.32 -49.17 -2.17
CA ALA A 20 -27.42 -49.03 -3.13
C ALA A 20 -28.06 -47.62 -3.15
N THR A 21 -27.48 -46.64 -2.46
CA THR A 21 -28.00 -45.27 -2.45
C THR A 21 -27.60 -44.55 -3.73
N THR A 22 -28.36 -44.76 -4.81
CA THR A 22 -28.42 -43.78 -5.89
C THR A 22 -29.06 -42.51 -5.32
N TRP A 23 -28.21 -41.55 -4.97
CA TRP A 23 -28.62 -40.27 -4.39
C TRP A 23 -29.53 -39.54 -5.38
N SER A 24 -30.81 -39.38 -5.02
CA SER A 24 -31.71 -38.52 -5.78
C SER A 24 -31.24 -37.08 -5.58
N THR A 25 -30.92 -36.41 -6.68
CA THR A 25 -30.24 -35.10 -6.75
C THR A 25 -31.04 -33.94 -6.14
N GLY A 26 -32.28 -34.17 -5.70
CA GLY A 26 -33.18 -33.12 -5.20
C GLY A 26 -33.21 -32.92 -3.68
N SER A 27 -32.82 -33.90 -2.86
CA SER A 27 -33.11 -33.86 -1.41
C SER A 27 -31.94 -33.45 -0.52
N VAL A 28 -30.69 -33.55 -0.99
CA VAL A 28 -29.50 -33.44 -0.10
C VAL A 28 -29.17 -32.00 0.27
N ALA A 29 -29.42 -31.04 -0.63
CA ALA A 29 -29.11 -29.62 -0.37
C ALA A 29 -29.93 -29.01 0.78
N HIS A 30 -31.02 -29.67 1.21
CA HIS A 30 -31.91 -29.20 2.26
C HIS A 30 -31.99 -30.13 3.48
N ASP A 31 -31.20 -31.21 3.53
CA ASP A 31 -31.12 -32.10 4.70
C ASP A 31 -29.74 -31.99 5.37
N PRO A 32 -29.61 -31.15 6.41
CA PRO A 32 -28.38 -31.02 7.20
C PRO A 32 -27.88 -32.36 7.77
N LEU A 33 -28.78 -33.31 8.05
CA LEU A 33 -28.43 -34.60 8.61
C LEU A 33 -27.80 -35.52 7.56
N ALA A 34 -28.26 -35.44 6.31
CA ALA A 34 -27.65 -36.16 5.19
C ALA A 34 -26.23 -35.66 4.92
N LEU A 35 -26.02 -34.34 4.91
CA LEU A 35 -24.69 -33.74 4.80
C LEU A 35 -23.78 -34.17 5.95
N PHE A 36 -24.27 -34.12 7.19
CA PHE A 36 -23.50 -34.58 8.35
C PHE A 36 -23.10 -36.06 8.26
N ARG A 37 -24.01 -36.95 7.86
CA ARG A 37 -23.72 -38.38 7.67
C ARG A 37 -22.69 -38.60 6.56
N LEU A 38 -22.79 -37.86 5.47
CA LEU A 38 -21.85 -37.92 4.36
C LEU A 38 -20.45 -37.50 4.78
N VAL A 39 -20.33 -36.36 5.47
CA VAL A 39 -19.06 -35.85 6.00
C VAL A 39 -18.47 -36.84 7.01
N THR A 40 -19.31 -37.42 7.88
CA THR A 40 -18.90 -38.44 8.85
C THR A 40 -18.36 -39.69 8.16
N ARG A 41 -19.02 -40.18 7.09
CA ARG A 41 -18.53 -41.32 6.31
C ARG A 41 -17.21 -41.01 5.62
N MET A 42 -17.10 -39.86 4.97
CA MET A 42 -15.86 -39.37 4.37
C MET A 42 -14.70 -39.28 5.38
N ARG A 43 -14.99 -38.93 6.63
CA ARG A 43 -14.01 -38.93 7.73
C ARG A 43 -13.63 -40.34 8.14
N PHE A 44 -14.59 -41.25 8.26
CA PHE A 44 -14.35 -42.64 8.63
C PHE A 44 -13.45 -43.33 7.60
N ASP A 45 -13.73 -43.16 6.31
CA ASP A 45 -12.92 -43.69 5.20
C ASP A 45 -11.45 -43.23 5.32
N ASN A 46 -11.22 -41.96 5.72
CA ASN A 46 -9.87 -41.43 5.95
C ASN A 46 -9.20 -41.97 7.22
N MET A 47 -9.95 -42.14 8.32
CA MET A 47 -9.39 -42.66 9.58
C MET A 47 -8.98 -44.14 9.46
N MET A 48 -9.67 -44.91 8.63
CA MET A 48 -9.35 -46.32 8.38
C MET A 48 -8.10 -46.52 7.51
N GLY A 49 -7.40 -45.43 7.15
CA GLY A 49 -6.17 -45.51 6.36
C GLY A 49 -6.40 -45.87 4.90
N GLU A 50 -7.65 -45.93 4.44
CA GLU A 50 -7.99 -46.19 3.05
C GLU A 50 -7.66 -44.99 2.15
N LYS A 51 -7.55 -43.78 2.73
CA LYS A 51 -7.20 -42.54 2.03
C LYS A 51 -6.32 -41.62 2.90
N PRO A 52 -5.43 -40.81 2.29
CA PRO A 52 -4.64 -39.82 3.01
C PRO A 52 -5.54 -38.79 3.70
N LEU A 53 -5.19 -38.39 4.94
CA LEU A 53 -5.89 -37.33 5.67
C LEU A 53 -6.06 -36.08 4.78
N TYR A 54 -7.25 -35.47 4.85
CA TYR A 54 -7.49 -34.19 4.20
C TYR A 54 -6.40 -33.19 4.61
N PRO A 55 -5.79 -32.46 3.67
CA PRO A 55 -4.81 -31.44 4.02
C PRO A 55 -5.47 -30.44 4.97
N THR A 56 -4.80 -30.12 6.08
CA THR A 56 -5.27 -29.07 6.99
C THR A 56 -5.04 -27.72 6.34
N VAL A 57 -6.07 -26.88 6.28
CA VAL A 57 -5.91 -25.49 5.80
C VAL A 57 -5.41 -24.63 6.96
N LYS A 58 -4.10 -24.39 7.01
CA LYS A 58 -3.48 -23.51 8.01
C LYS A 58 -3.01 -22.20 7.40
N LYS A 59 -2.69 -22.22 6.11
CA LYS A 59 -2.18 -21.07 5.38
C LYS A 59 -2.89 -20.94 4.03
N MET A 60 -2.73 -19.78 3.43
CA MET A 60 -3.31 -19.44 2.13
C MET A 60 -2.90 -20.44 1.03
N GLU A 61 -1.65 -20.91 1.06
CA GLU A 61 -1.13 -21.84 0.05
C GLU A 61 -1.80 -23.22 0.12
N ASP A 62 -2.32 -23.59 1.31
CA ASP A 62 -3.01 -24.86 1.51
C ASP A 62 -4.39 -24.87 0.84
N VAL A 63 -5.02 -23.70 0.65
CA VAL A 63 -6.39 -23.57 0.13
C VAL A 63 -6.52 -24.20 -1.26
N ALA A 64 -5.56 -23.98 -2.16
CA ALA A 64 -5.62 -24.50 -3.52
C ALA A 64 -5.52 -26.04 -3.55
N LYS A 65 -4.63 -26.61 -2.73
CA LYS A 65 -4.46 -28.06 -2.61
C LYS A 65 -5.68 -28.70 -1.95
N TRP A 66 -6.19 -28.08 -0.90
CA TRP A 66 -7.38 -28.53 -0.18
C TRP A 66 -8.64 -28.46 -1.03
N SER A 67 -8.88 -27.35 -1.73
CA SER A 67 -10.06 -27.17 -2.57
C SER A 67 -10.06 -28.09 -3.78
N SER A 68 -8.89 -28.32 -4.39
CA SER A 68 -8.74 -29.29 -5.49
C SER A 68 -9.05 -30.72 -5.02
N HIS A 69 -8.54 -31.10 -3.84
CA HIS A 69 -8.78 -32.42 -3.27
C HIS A 69 -10.27 -32.62 -2.91
N LEU A 70 -10.88 -31.66 -2.21
CA LEU A 70 -12.30 -31.72 -1.86
C LEU A 70 -13.19 -31.68 -3.10
N GLY A 71 -12.92 -30.81 -4.07
CA GLY A 71 -13.70 -30.75 -5.31
C GLY A 71 -13.70 -32.06 -6.08
N LYS A 72 -12.56 -32.77 -6.08
CA LYS A 72 -12.48 -34.13 -6.65
C LYS A 72 -13.33 -35.13 -5.86
N GLU A 73 -13.16 -35.19 -4.54
CA GLU A 73 -13.94 -36.11 -3.69
C GLU A 73 -15.46 -35.85 -3.75
N PHE A 74 -15.87 -34.58 -3.76
CA PHE A 74 -17.27 -34.19 -3.88
C PHE A 74 -17.86 -34.62 -5.22
N LYS A 75 -17.09 -34.46 -6.30
CA LYS A 75 -17.48 -34.93 -7.63
C LYS A 75 -17.58 -36.45 -7.69
N ASP A 76 -16.58 -37.17 -7.18
CA ASP A 76 -16.52 -38.63 -7.18
C ASP A 76 -17.68 -39.24 -6.37
N ARG A 77 -18.19 -38.52 -5.37
CA ARG A 77 -19.34 -38.91 -4.53
C ARG A 77 -20.68 -38.38 -5.03
N GLY A 78 -20.72 -37.68 -6.17
CA GLY A 78 -21.95 -37.17 -6.76
C GLY A 78 -22.62 -36.04 -5.97
N ILE A 79 -21.86 -35.31 -5.14
CA ILE A 79 -22.40 -34.16 -4.39
C ILE A 79 -22.71 -33.02 -5.37
N PRO A 80 -23.92 -32.45 -5.37
CA PRO A 80 -24.24 -31.30 -6.20
C PRO A 80 -23.29 -30.12 -5.92
N LYS A 81 -22.80 -29.46 -6.96
CA LYS A 81 -21.89 -28.29 -6.85
C LYS A 81 -22.44 -27.20 -5.94
N THR A 82 -23.76 -27.00 -5.95
CA THR A 82 -24.47 -26.03 -5.10
C THR A 82 -24.37 -26.33 -3.60
N SER A 83 -24.03 -27.56 -3.23
CA SER A 83 -23.84 -28.00 -1.83
C SER A 83 -22.38 -28.11 -1.43
N TRP A 84 -21.43 -27.86 -2.34
CA TRP A 84 -20.00 -27.96 -2.05
C TRP A 84 -19.56 -26.99 -0.94
N PRO A 85 -19.97 -25.71 -0.91
CA PRO A 85 -19.61 -24.80 0.19
C PRO A 85 -20.04 -25.27 1.56
N ASP A 86 -21.31 -25.67 1.72
CA ASP A 86 -21.83 -26.14 3.01
C ASP A 86 -21.14 -27.43 3.44
N THR A 87 -20.88 -28.34 2.51
CA THR A 87 -20.14 -29.58 2.79
C THR A 87 -18.70 -29.28 3.23
N ALA A 88 -18.00 -28.42 2.49
CA ALA A 88 -16.62 -28.03 2.81
C ALA A 88 -16.51 -27.27 4.12
N PHE A 89 -17.53 -26.47 4.45
CA PHE A 89 -17.60 -25.76 5.72
C PHE A 89 -17.59 -26.74 6.91
N VAL A 90 -18.38 -27.82 6.85
CA VAL A 90 -18.38 -28.85 7.90
C VAL A 90 -17.01 -29.52 8.01
N PHE A 91 -16.34 -29.82 6.88
CA PHE A 91 -14.97 -30.34 6.90
C PHE A 91 -14.00 -29.37 7.54
N PHE A 92 -14.09 -28.09 7.19
CA PHE A 92 -13.21 -27.06 7.72
C PHE A 92 -13.38 -26.93 9.24
N ALA A 93 -14.62 -26.93 9.76
CA ALA A 93 -14.90 -26.84 11.19
C ALA A 93 -14.35 -28.04 12.00
N ASP A 94 -14.31 -29.23 11.41
CA ASP A 94 -13.88 -30.46 12.07
C ASP A 94 -12.36 -30.68 12.09
N GLN A 95 -11.59 -29.98 11.25
CA GLN A 95 -10.12 -30.13 11.16
C GLN A 95 -9.34 -29.56 12.36
N GLY A 96 -10.00 -29.27 13.48
CA GLY A 96 -9.42 -28.51 14.58
C GLY A 96 -9.01 -27.11 14.12
N SER A 97 -9.72 -26.57 13.12
CA SER A 97 -9.57 -25.20 12.70
C SER A 97 -9.80 -24.27 13.88
N ILE A 98 -9.05 -23.18 13.91
CA ILE A 98 -9.11 -22.16 14.95
C ILE A 98 -10.58 -21.70 15.02
N PRO A 99 -11.31 -21.86 16.16
CA PRO A 99 -12.73 -21.53 16.26
C PRO A 99 -13.08 -20.13 15.73
N GLU A 100 -12.15 -19.20 15.86
CA GLU A 100 -12.19 -17.85 15.34
C GLU A 100 -12.33 -17.82 13.80
N LEU A 101 -11.62 -18.68 13.06
CA LEU A 101 -11.76 -18.79 11.59
C LEU A 101 -13.18 -19.24 11.20
N ASN A 102 -13.75 -20.21 11.90
CA ASN A 102 -15.12 -20.67 11.65
C ASN A 102 -16.12 -19.54 11.86
N MET A 103 -15.97 -18.80 12.96
CA MET A 103 -16.80 -17.63 13.26
C MET A 103 -16.67 -16.56 12.18
N MET A 104 -15.45 -16.25 11.72
CA MET A 104 -15.21 -15.26 10.66
C MET A 104 -15.81 -15.69 9.32
N ILE A 105 -15.72 -16.96 8.94
CA ILE A 105 -16.35 -17.49 7.72
C ILE A 105 -17.87 -17.34 7.80
N HIS A 106 -18.48 -17.66 8.94
CA HIS A 106 -19.92 -17.45 9.16
C HIS A 106 -20.31 -15.97 9.04
N GLN A 107 -19.58 -15.08 9.72
CA GLN A 107 -19.85 -13.64 9.67
C GLN A 107 -19.77 -13.09 8.23
N LYS A 108 -18.74 -13.49 7.48
CA LYS A 108 -18.56 -13.09 6.08
C LYS A 108 -19.64 -13.66 5.17
N ARG A 109 -20.03 -14.92 5.36
CA ARG A 109 -21.17 -15.54 4.66
C ARG A 109 -22.46 -14.77 4.91
N ASP A 110 -22.75 -14.43 6.17
CA ASP A 110 -23.97 -13.71 6.54
C ASP A 110 -23.98 -12.28 6.00
N GLN A 111 -22.82 -11.60 6.01
CA GLN A 111 -22.64 -10.31 5.36
C GLN A 111 -22.92 -10.40 3.85
N ARG A 112 -22.32 -11.36 3.14
CA ARG A 112 -22.57 -11.61 1.71
C ARG A 112 -24.05 -11.84 1.45
N ASN A 113 -24.69 -12.71 2.22
CA ASN A 113 -26.10 -13.06 2.03
C ASN A 113 -27.01 -11.84 2.21
N ARG A 114 -26.71 -10.94 3.17
CA ARG A 114 -27.42 -9.66 3.32
C ARG A 114 -27.24 -8.76 2.10
N THR A 115 -26.02 -8.65 1.58
CA THR A 115 -25.72 -7.84 0.38
C THR A 115 -26.37 -8.39 -0.89
N LEU A 116 -26.46 -9.71 -1.05
CA LEU A 116 -27.16 -10.32 -2.18
C LEU A 116 -28.67 -10.18 -2.06
N ALA A 117 -29.21 -10.36 -0.85
CA ALA A 117 -30.63 -10.17 -0.58
C ALA A 117 -31.09 -8.73 -0.87
N SER A 118 -30.29 -7.72 -0.51
CA SER A 118 -30.62 -6.32 -0.82
C SER A 118 -30.60 -6.01 -2.32
N LYS A 119 -29.86 -6.80 -3.11
CA LYS A 119 -29.82 -6.71 -4.58
C LYS A 119 -30.86 -7.59 -5.26
N GLY A 120 -31.68 -8.34 -4.52
CA GLY A 120 -32.63 -9.31 -5.07
C GLY A 120 -31.97 -10.50 -5.76
N VAL A 121 -30.68 -10.75 -5.48
CA VAL A 121 -29.92 -11.88 -6.01
C VAL A 121 -30.08 -13.07 -5.06
N GLY A 122 -30.22 -14.28 -5.62
CA GLY A 122 -30.34 -15.51 -4.82
C GLY A 122 -29.16 -15.68 -3.85
N THR A 123 -29.42 -16.27 -2.68
CA THR A 123 -28.42 -16.49 -1.62
C THR A 123 -27.56 -17.74 -1.84
N THR A 124 -27.66 -18.37 -3.02
CA THR A 124 -26.87 -19.55 -3.35
C THR A 124 -25.38 -19.22 -3.26
N TRP A 125 -24.65 -20.05 -2.52
CA TRP A 125 -23.23 -19.92 -2.33
C TRP A 125 -22.54 -20.74 -3.42
N ASP A 126 -21.85 -20.08 -4.34
CA ASP A 126 -21.03 -20.80 -5.31
C ASP A 126 -19.72 -21.27 -4.65
N TRP A 127 -19.13 -22.33 -5.21
CA TRP A 127 -17.87 -22.87 -4.73
C TRP A 127 -16.73 -21.85 -4.81
N ASP A 128 -16.65 -21.08 -5.88
CA ASP A 128 -15.59 -20.10 -6.06
C ASP A 128 -15.72 -18.94 -5.06
N ASP A 129 -16.96 -18.49 -4.79
CA ASP A 129 -17.26 -17.47 -3.77
C ASP A 129 -16.88 -17.95 -2.36
N PHE A 130 -17.13 -19.24 -2.04
CA PHE A 130 -16.72 -19.83 -0.77
C PHE A 130 -15.20 -19.82 -0.62
N LEU A 131 -14.48 -20.21 -1.67
CA LEU A 131 -13.02 -20.21 -1.65
C LEU A 131 -12.48 -18.79 -1.52
N GLU A 132 -13.09 -17.79 -2.14
CA GLU A 132 -12.71 -16.38 -1.97
C GLU A 132 -12.88 -15.93 -0.52
N ILE A 133 -14.03 -16.20 0.12
CA ILE A 133 -14.26 -15.88 1.54
C ILE A 133 -13.25 -16.59 2.44
N LEU A 134 -12.98 -17.87 2.20
CA LEU A 134 -12.01 -18.63 2.99
C LEU A 134 -10.62 -17.98 2.93
N LYS A 135 -10.20 -17.56 1.74
CA LYS A 135 -8.93 -16.84 1.53
C LYS A 135 -8.90 -15.49 2.25
N GLU A 136 -9.98 -14.72 2.18
CA GLU A 136 -10.10 -13.45 2.92
C GLU A 136 -9.93 -13.66 4.42
N VAL A 137 -10.63 -14.67 4.97
CA VAL A 137 -10.59 -14.98 6.40
C VAL A 137 -9.19 -15.43 6.83
N LEU A 138 -8.51 -16.24 6.02
CA LEU A 138 -7.13 -16.66 6.31
C LEU A 138 -6.14 -15.49 6.29
N ILE A 139 -6.30 -14.55 5.36
CA ILE A 139 -5.48 -13.32 5.31
C ILE A 139 -5.77 -12.42 6.51
N ALA A 140 -7.04 -12.25 6.88
CA ALA A 140 -7.44 -11.44 8.02
C ALA A 140 -6.95 -12.04 9.35
N HIS A 141 -6.92 -13.38 9.46
CA HIS A 141 -6.43 -14.10 10.63
C HIS A 141 -4.90 -14.10 10.74
N ASP A 142 -4.16 -14.15 9.63
CA ASP A 142 -2.70 -14.04 9.60
C ASP A 142 -2.27 -12.86 8.73
N PRO A 143 -2.16 -11.64 9.30
CA PRO A 143 -1.69 -10.46 8.56
C PRO A 143 -0.30 -10.65 7.93
N MET A 144 0.52 -11.55 8.47
CA MET A 144 1.83 -11.87 7.89
C MET A 144 1.70 -12.76 6.64
N ALA A 145 0.58 -13.45 6.43
CA ALA A 145 0.34 -14.21 5.21
C ALA A 145 0.34 -13.30 3.99
N LEU A 146 -0.37 -12.16 4.04
CA LEU A 146 -0.35 -11.19 2.95
C LEU A 146 1.05 -10.66 2.68
N ARG A 147 1.80 -10.35 3.75
CA ARG A 147 3.19 -9.89 3.65
C ARG A 147 4.11 -10.93 3.02
N ARG A 148 3.96 -12.21 3.39
CA ARG A 148 4.73 -13.32 2.78
C ARG A 148 4.41 -13.46 1.29
N LEU A 149 3.12 -13.38 0.92
CA LEU A 149 2.70 -13.46 -0.48
C LEU A 149 3.25 -12.29 -1.31
N VAL A 150 3.13 -11.06 -0.80
CA VAL A 150 3.71 -9.86 -1.41
C VAL A 150 5.23 -9.98 -1.54
N THR A 151 5.90 -10.46 -0.50
CA THR A 151 7.36 -10.68 -0.51
C THR A 151 7.73 -11.70 -1.60
N TRP A 152 7.01 -12.82 -1.69
CA TRP A 152 7.25 -13.87 -2.69
C TRP A 152 6.94 -13.44 -4.12
N MET A 153 6.08 -12.45 -4.33
CA MET A 153 5.83 -11.87 -5.65
C MET A 153 7.01 -11.05 -6.16
N ARG A 154 7.94 -10.65 -5.27
CA ARG A 154 9.15 -9.93 -5.67
C ARG A 154 10.30 -10.83 -6.05
N PHE A 155 10.15 -12.14 -5.92
CA PHE A 155 11.19 -13.07 -6.35
C PHE A 155 10.68 -13.84 -7.56
N ASP A 156 11.47 -13.82 -8.62
CA ASP A 156 11.25 -14.73 -9.74
C ASP A 156 11.47 -16.16 -9.21
N LYS A 157 10.46 -17.03 -9.35
CA LYS A 157 10.54 -18.41 -8.84
C LYS A 157 11.61 -19.25 -9.53
N THR A 158 11.97 -18.88 -10.76
CA THR A 158 12.89 -19.60 -11.63
C THR A 158 14.32 -19.13 -11.38
N THR A 159 14.54 -17.82 -11.34
CA THR A 159 15.89 -17.24 -11.22
C THR A 159 16.27 -16.90 -9.79
N GLY A 160 15.29 -16.72 -8.89
CA GLY A 160 15.49 -16.20 -7.54
C GLY A 160 15.81 -14.71 -7.50
N GLU A 161 15.82 -14.03 -8.65
CA GLU A 161 16.14 -12.60 -8.73
C GLU A 161 14.99 -11.74 -8.21
N ILE A 162 15.36 -10.57 -7.69
CA ILE A 162 14.39 -9.57 -7.26
C ILE A 162 13.75 -8.93 -8.50
N ILE A 163 12.44 -9.14 -8.64
CA ILE A 163 11.61 -8.49 -9.65
C ILE A 163 11.46 -7.01 -9.27
N LEU A 164 12.10 -6.14 -10.05
CA LEU A 164 11.92 -4.71 -9.94
C LEU A 164 10.60 -4.29 -10.60
N TYR A 165 9.77 -3.59 -9.84
CA TYR A 165 8.59 -2.90 -10.37
C TYR A 165 8.99 -1.48 -10.76
N PRO A 166 8.44 -0.94 -11.86
CA PRO A 166 8.75 0.41 -12.30
C PRO A 166 8.41 1.44 -11.22
N THR A 167 9.19 2.50 -11.14
CA THR A 167 8.88 3.65 -10.28
C THR A 167 7.63 4.35 -10.79
N ILE A 168 6.81 4.85 -9.87
CA ILE A 168 5.55 5.51 -10.20
C ILE A 168 5.80 7.01 -10.22
N ASN A 169 5.96 7.60 -11.40
CA ASN A 169 6.18 9.04 -11.56
C ASN A 169 5.07 9.73 -12.35
N THR A 170 4.34 8.96 -13.16
CA THR A 170 3.26 9.44 -14.01
C THR A 170 2.00 8.59 -13.83
N GLU A 171 0.86 9.10 -14.28
CA GLU A 171 -0.40 8.34 -14.28
C GLU A 171 -0.31 7.07 -15.13
N ASP A 172 0.39 7.12 -16.27
CA ASP A 172 0.64 5.96 -17.13
C ASP A 172 1.48 4.89 -16.41
N ASP A 173 2.40 5.31 -15.51
CA ASP A 173 3.13 4.35 -14.67
C ASP A 173 2.19 3.64 -13.69
N ILE A 174 1.18 4.34 -13.14
CA ILE A 174 0.15 3.72 -12.28
C ILE A 174 -0.64 2.67 -13.05
N ASP A 175 -1.06 2.97 -14.28
CA ASP A 175 -1.84 2.03 -15.08
C ASP A 175 -1.03 0.77 -15.44
N LYS A 176 0.24 0.94 -15.83
CA LYS A 176 1.15 -0.19 -16.10
C LYS A 176 1.45 -1.00 -14.84
N TRP A 177 1.74 -0.32 -13.74
CA TRP A 177 2.05 -0.94 -12.45
C TRP A 177 0.85 -1.71 -11.90
N SER A 178 -0.34 -1.11 -11.92
CA SER A 178 -1.58 -1.70 -11.42
C SER A 178 -2.05 -2.87 -12.28
N SER A 179 -1.93 -2.79 -13.60
CA SER A 179 -2.23 -3.90 -14.51
C SER A 179 -1.33 -5.12 -14.22
N ARG A 180 -0.02 -4.89 -14.05
CA ARG A 180 0.93 -5.94 -13.70
C ARG A 180 0.61 -6.54 -12.32
N LEU A 181 0.39 -5.72 -11.30
CA LEU A 181 0.07 -6.19 -9.96
C LEU A 181 -1.27 -6.93 -9.90
N GLY A 182 -2.31 -6.43 -10.56
CA GLY A 182 -3.62 -7.08 -10.60
C GLY A 182 -3.54 -8.47 -11.22
N LYS A 183 -2.74 -8.65 -12.28
CA LYS A 183 -2.46 -9.97 -12.84
C LYS A 183 -1.75 -10.87 -11.83
N GLU A 184 -0.67 -10.40 -11.22
CA GLU A 184 0.09 -11.20 -10.25
C GLU A 184 -0.74 -11.54 -8.99
N PHE A 185 -1.52 -10.61 -8.45
CA PHE A 185 -2.41 -10.84 -7.32
C PHE A 185 -3.45 -11.91 -7.66
N LYS A 186 -4.03 -11.85 -8.86
CA LYS A 186 -4.95 -12.86 -9.38
C LYS A 186 -4.28 -14.22 -9.53
N ASP A 187 -3.10 -14.28 -10.13
CA ASP A 187 -2.34 -15.52 -10.34
C ASP A 187 -1.91 -16.18 -9.02
N ARG A 188 -1.69 -15.37 -7.97
CA ARG A 188 -1.42 -15.83 -6.60
C ARG A 188 -2.69 -16.11 -5.78
N GLY A 189 -3.86 -15.83 -6.35
CA GLY A 189 -5.15 -16.05 -5.72
C GLY A 189 -5.43 -15.14 -4.53
N ILE A 190 -4.79 -13.97 -4.44
CA ILE A 190 -5.08 -12.96 -3.42
C ILE A 190 -6.49 -12.41 -3.69
N PRO A 191 -7.40 -12.40 -2.70
CA PRO A 191 -8.74 -11.83 -2.85
C PRO A 191 -8.69 -10.37 -3.29
N LYS A 192 -9.61 -9.95 -4.17
CA LYS A 192 -9.61 -8.58 -4.74
C LYS A 192 -9.73 -7.52 -3.64
N THR A 193 -10.47 -7.82 -2.59
CA THR A 193 -10.64 -6.98 -1.39
C THR A 193 -9.34 -6.72 -0.62
N SER A 194 -8.31 -7.57 -0.80
CA SER A 194 -6.99 -7.43 -0.18
C SER A 194 -5.94 -6.80 -1.11
N TRP A 195 -6.29 -6.48 -2.36
CA TRP A 195 -5.34 -5.92 -3.33
C TRP A 195 -4.79 -4.55 -2.92
N PRO A 196 -5.59 -3.59 -2.41
CA PRO A 196 -5.07 -2.31 -1.92
C PRO A 196 -4.03 -2.49 -0.80
N ASP A 197 -4.25 -3.45 0.09
CA ASP A 197 -3.36 -3.72 1.22
C ASP A 197 -2.05 -4.33 0.76
N ALA A 198 -2.13 -5.28 -0.17
CA ALA A 198 -0.96 -5.83 -0.83
C ALA A 198 -0.17 -4.76 -1.59
N ALA A 199 -0.87 -3.89 -2.31
CA ALA A 199 -0.28 -2.79 -3.08
C ALA A 199 0.42 -1.76 -2.18
N LEU A 200 -0.16 -1.41 -1.02
CA LEU A 200 0.49 -0.56 -0.02
C LEU A 200 1.76 -1.19 0.56
N GLN A 201 1.81 -2.51 0.73
CA GLN A 201 3.04 -3.20 1.15
C GLN A 201 4.09 -3.17 0.02
N PHE A 202 3.66 -3.30 -1.23
CA PHE A 202 4.53 -3.10 -2.40
C PHE A 202 5.18 -1.72 -2.42
N LEU A 203 4.38 -0.66 -2.27
CA LEU A 203 4.89 0.71 -2.26
C LEU A 203 5.87 0.97 -1.11
N ALA A 204 5.59 0.44 0.09
CA ALA A 204 6.41 0.66 1.27
C ALA A 204 7.84 0.09 1.13
N ASP A 205 7.96 -1.08 0.51
CA ASP A 205 9.23 -1.80 0.47
C ASP A 205 10.11 -1.44 -0.74
N GLN A 206 9.62 -0.66 -1.72
CA GLN A 206 10.46 -0.18 -2.83
C GLN A 206 11.48 0.90 -2.41
N GLY A 207 11.52 1.28 -1.13
CA GLY A 207 12.76 1.52 -0.41
C GLY A 207 13.56 2.80 -0.69
N SER A 208 13.12 3.71 -1.57
CA SER A 208 13.68 5.08 -1.61
C SER A 208 12.81 6.05 -2.43
N GLY A 209 12.95 7.35 -2.13
CA GLY A 209 12.44 8.43 -2.96
C GLY A 209 10.91 8.57 -2.99
N SER A 210 10.37 8.81 -4.19
CA SER A 210 8.96 9.16 -4.44
C SER A 210 7.97 8.08 -3.99
N ASN A 211 8.31 6.80 -4.13
CA ASN A 211 7.42 5.70 -3.74
C ASN A 211 7.17 5.64 -2.22
N LEU A 212 8.15 6.04 -1.41
CA LEU A 212 8.00 6.07 0.05
C LEU A 212 7.06 7.20 0.49
N GLU A 213 7.20 8.38 -0.12
CA GLU A 213 6.28 9.50 0.15
C GLU A 213 4.87 9.19 -0.37
N LEU A 214 4.76 8.58 -1.56
CA LEU A 214 3.48 8.09 -2.08
C LEU A 214 2.84 7.09 -1.11
N ASN A 215 3.62 6.17 -0.55
CA ASN A 215 3.11 5.24 0.47
C ASN A 215 2.59 5.97 1.72
N ARG A 216 3.31 7.00 2.20
CA ARG A 216 2.91 7.79 3.36
C ARG A 216 1.61 8.54 3.12
N VAL A 217 1.48 9.19 1.96
CA VAL A 217 0.25 9.90 1.57
C VAL A 217 -0.91 8.92 1.45
N MET A 218 -0.73 7.79 0.75
CA MET A 218 -1.78 6.78 0.60
C MET A 218 -2.25 6.19 1.94
N ARG A 219 -1.34 5.94 2.89
CA ARG A 219 -1.71 5.48 4.24
C ARG A 219 -2.50 6.53 5.02
N ARG A 220 -2.16 7.82 4.87
CA ARG A 220 -2.90 8.93 5.49
C ARG A 220 -4.30 9.04 4.91
N MET A 221 -4.44 9.04 3.58
CA MET A 221 -5.74 9.09 2.90
C MET A 221 -6.61 7.90 3.27
N ARG A 222 -6.02 6.70 3.38
CA ARG A 222 -6.73 5.52 3.87
C ARG A 222 -7.26 5.70 5.29
N ALA A 223 -6.45 6.23 6.20
CA ALA A 223 -6.87 6.46 7.57
C ALA A 223 -8.07 7.43 7.64
N GLN A 224 -8.01 8.51 6.86
CA GLN A 224 -9.11 9.49 6.74
C GLN A 224 -10.38 8.86 6.15
N ARG A 225 -10.26 8.08 5.06
CA ARG A 225 -11.38 7.35 4.47
C ARG A 225 -12.01 6.38 5.45
N ASN A 226 -11.20 5.62 6.20
CA ASN A 226 -11.69 4.67 7.18
C ASN A 226 -12.42 5.36 8.34
N GLU A 227 -11.95 6.53 8.78
CA GLU A 227 -12.63 7.33 9.81
C GLU A 227 -13.98 7.85 9.31
N ALA A 228 -14.05 8.36 8.07
CA ALA A 228 -15.29 8.78 7.45
C ALA A 228 -16.30 7.63 7.32
N LEU A 229 -15.87 6.48 6.79
CA LEU A 229 -16.75 5.30 6.64
C LEU A 229 -17.20 4.73 7.99
N ALA A 230 -16.34 4.75 9.00
CA ALA A 230 -16.71 4.33 10.36
C ALA A 230 -17.83 5.20 10.93
N SER A 231 -17.81 6.51 10.65
CA SER A 231 -18.89 7.42 11.08
C SER A 231 -20.22 7.15 10.38
N GLU A 232 -20.18 6.60 9.17
CA GLU A 232 -21.37 6.24 8.37
C GLU A 232 -21.83 4.79 8.61
N GLY A 233 -21.08 4.00 9.38
CA GLY A 233 -21.33 2.56 9.53
C GLY A 233 -21.11 1.77 8.23
N ALA A 234 -20.35 2.33 7.28
CA ALA A 234 -20.05 1.72 6.01
C ALA A 234 -18.86 0.74 6.11
N GLU A 235 -18.78 -0.19 5.16
CA GLU A 235 -17.70 -1.19 5.12
C GLU A 235 -16.34 -0.55 4.82
N THR A 236 -15.32 -0.89 5.60
CA THR A 236 -13.96 -0.33 5.46
C THR A 236 -13.15 -0.97 4.32
N ALA A 237 -13.75 -1.91 3.58
CA ALA A 237 -13.13 -2.51 2.41
C ALA A 237 -12.82 -1.42 1.38
N TRP A 238 -11.60 -1.45 0.86
CA TRP A 238 -11.15 -0.53 -0.17
C TRP A 238 -11.31 -1.22 -1.51
N ASP A 239 -12.19 -0.70 -2.36
CA ASP A 239 -12.29 -1.20 -3.72
C ASP A 239 -10.98 -0.91 -4.49
N TRP A 240 -10.59 -1.81 -5.39
CA TRP A 240 -9.34 -1.67 -6.13
C TRP A 240 -9.35 -0.45 -7.06
N ASP A 241 -10.48 -0.16 -7.70
CA ASP A 241 -10.57 0.94 -8.65
C ASP A 241 -10.60 2.29 -7.90
N ASP A 242 -11.29 2.33 -6.75
CA ASP A 242 -11.26 3.45 -5.78
C ASP A 242 -9.83 3.70 -5.26
N PHE A 243 -9.10 2.63 -4.90
CA PHE A 243 -7.69 2.72 -4.52
C PHE A 243 -6.81 3.32 -5.62
N LEU A 244 -7.00 2.90 -6.87
CA LEU A 244 -6.24 3.44 -8.00
C LEU A 244 -6.57 4.90 -8.29
N GLY A 245 -7.83 5.33 -8.15
CA GLY A 245 -8.22 6.74 -8.23
C GLY A 245 -7.48 7.59 -7.20
N ILE A 246 -7.50 7.16 -5.94
CA ILE A 246 -6.81 7.85 -4.85
C ILE A 246 -5.29 7.84 -5.05
N LEU A 247 -4.72 6.76 -5.60
CA LEU A 247 -3.29 6.70 -5.93
C LEU A 247 -2.88 7.73 -6.98
N LYS A 248 -3.74 7.98 -7.97
CA LYS A 248 -3.53 9.03 -8.98
C LYS A 248 -3.62 10.42 -8.36
N GLU A 249 -4.59 10.66 -7.49
CA GLU A 249 -4.71 11.91 -6.74
C GLU A 249 -3.47 12.17 -5.87
N ALA A 250 -3.02 11.16 -5.12
CA ALA A 250 -1.81 11.25 -4.29
C ALA A 250 -0.54 11.53 -5.12
N LEU A 251 -0.47 10.99 -6.35
CA LEU A 251 0.63 11.27 -7.26
C LEU A 251 0.63 12.73 -7.73
N VAL A 252 -0.55 13.29 -8.02
CA VAL A 252 -0.70 14.71 -8.39
C VAL A 252 -0.36 15.62 -7.21
N GLU A 253 -0.73 15.25 -5.98
CA GLU A 253 -0.37 16.00 -4.76
C GLU A 253 1.15 16.06 -4.55
N LEU A 254 1.85 14.94 -4.80
CA LEU A 254 3.31 14.86 -4.62
C LEU A 254 4.11 15.49 -5.76
N ASN A 255 3.54 15.52 -6.96
CA ASN A 255 4.12 16.16 -8.13
C ASN A 255 3.22 17.32 -8.58
N PRO A 256 3.08 18.37 -7.76
CA PRO A 256 2.29 19.52 -8.17
C PRO A 256 2.85 20.01 -9.51
N PRO A 257 2.00 20.28 -10.51
CA PRO A 257 2.48 20.75 -11.79
C PRO A 257 3.37 21.95 -11.51
N SER A 258 4.64 21.86 -11.92
CA SER A 258 5.62 22.91 -11.63
C SER A 258 4.99 24.27 -11.93
N ALA A 259 5.29 25.30 -11.14
CA ALA A 259 4.76 26.64 -11.38
C ALA A 259 4.94 27.09 -12.84
N PHE A 260 5.97 26.55 -13.51
CA PHE A 260 6.21 26.71 -14.94
C PHE A 260 5.19 25.99 -15.85
N ALA A 261 4.75 24.77 -15.52
CA ALA A 261 3.67 24.09 -16.24
C ALA A 261 2.33 24.82 -16.07
N GLN A 262 2.01 25.26 -14.85
CA GLN A 262 0.84 26.10 -14.58
C GLN A 262 0.92 27.41 -15.38
N PHE A 263 2.08 28.06 -15.39
CA PHE A 263 2.32 29.27 -16.18
C PHE A 263 2.20 29.03 -17.69
N GLN A 264 2.67 27.88 -18.20
CA GLN A 264 2.53 27.55 -19.63
C GLN A 264 1.07 27.36 -20.03
N GLU A 265 0.26 26.77 -19.15
CA GLU A 265 -1.17 26.55 -19.36
C GLU A 265 -1.96 27.86 -19.26
N GLU A 266 -1.63 28.71 -18.29
CA GLU A 266 -2.29 29.99 -18.06
C GLU A 266 -1.94 31.04 -19.12
N TYR A 267 -0.72 30.98 -19.68
CA TYR A 267 -0.25 31.90 -20.72
C TYR A 267 0.27 31.17 -21.98
N PRO A 268 -0.62 30.50 -22.75
CA PRO A 268 -0.21 29.72 -23.92
C PRO A 268 0.39 30.62 -25.02
N THR A 269 -0.07 31.88 -25.11
CA THR A 269 0.44 32.87 -26.07
C THR A 269 1.84 33.35 -25.70
N VAL A 270 2.10 33.64 -24.42
CA VAL A 270 3.42 34.05 -23.94
C VAL A 270 4.41 32.91 -24.11
N THR A 271 3.99 31.68 -23.86
CA THR A 271 4.81 30.48 -24.03
C THR A 271 5.15 30.22 -25.49
N LYS A 272 4.18 30.40 -26.41
CA LYS A 272 4.42 30.31 -27.86
C LYS A 272 5.38 31.40 -28.34
N ILE A 273 5.22 32.64 -27.86
CA ILE A 273 6.10 33.75 -28.23
C ILE A 273 7.50 33.56 -27.62
N ALA A 274 7.62 33.09 -26.38
CA ALA A 274 8.91 32.82 -25.74
C ALA A 274 9.64 31.65 -26.42
N LYS A 275 8.95 30.55 -26.74
CA LYS A 275 9.55 29.41 -27.47
C LYS A 275 9.96 29.79 -28.89
N THR A 276 9.14 30.58 -29.60
CA THR A 276 9.45 31.04 -30.96
C THR A 276 10.54 32.12 -30.94
N GLY A 277 10.50 33.04 -29.98
CA GLY A 277 11.47 34.12 -29.79
C GLY A 277 12.83 33.60 -29.36
N LEU A 278 12.91 32.56 -28.54
CA LEU A 278 14.17 31.95 -28.13
C LEU A 278 14.88 31.21 -29.29
N VAL A 279 14.12 30.68 -30.24
CA VAL A 279 14.66 30.04 -31.45
C VAL A 279 15.09 31.07 -32.50
N VAL A 280 14.44 32.23 -32.56
CA VAL A 280 14.76 33.30 -33.51
C VAL A 280 15.81 34.29 -32.98
N ALA A 281 15.93 34.46 -31.65
CA ALA A 281 16.85 35.39 -31.01
C ALA A 281 18.14 34.73 -30.49
N GLY A 282 18.68 33.77 -31.26
CA GLY A 282 20.00 33.17 -31.02
C GLY A 282 21.18 34.11 -31.27
N ALA A 283 20.98 35.41 -31.53
CA ALA A 283 22.06 36.35 -31.75
C ALA A 283 21.73 37.74 -31.18
N THR A 284 22.38 38.06 -30.05
CA THR A 284 22.84 39.39 -29.61
C THR A 284 21.80 40.52 -29.45
N ALA A 285 21.65 40.98 -28.20
CA ALA A 285 21.22 42.33 -27.76
C ALA A 285 19.78 42.58 -27.24
N PHE A 286 19.02 41.57 -26.81
CA PHE A 286 17.74 41.79 -26.07
C PHE A 286 17.64 41.14 -24.69
N THR A 287 18.78 40.74 -24.10
CA THR A 287 18.83 40.03 -22.81
C THR A 287 18.19 40.79 -21.64
N PRO A 288 18.39 42.11 -21.43
CA PRO A 288 17.95 42.74 -20.18
C PRO A 288 16.43 42.89 -20.06
N VAL A 289 15.73 43.28 -21.14
CA VAL A 289 14.29 43.63 -21.07
C VAL A 289 13.40 42.39 -20.96
N VAL A 290 13.76 41.29 -21.64
CA VAL A 290 13.02 40.03 -21.55
C VAL A 290 13.27 39.35 -20.20
N VAL A 291 14.47 39.48 -19.64
CA VAL A 291 14.78 38.99 -18.28
C VAL A 291 13.99 39.79 -17.24
N ILE A 292 13.95 41.12 -17.31
CA ILE A 292 13.20 41.95 -16.34
C ILE A 292 11.68 41.74 -16.47
N GLY A 293 11.16 41.63 -17.69
CA GLY A 293 9.75 41.30 -17.93
C GLY A 293 9.39 39.87 -17.46
N GLY A 294 10.29 38.91 -17.69
CA GLY A 294 10.15 37.54 -17.22
C GLY A 294 10.19 37.41 -15.69
N LEU A 295 11.10 38.12 -15.01
CA LEU A 295 11.16 38.12 -13.55
C LEU A 295 9.91 38.74 -12.91
N ASN A 296 9.41 39.86 -13.44
CA ASN A 296 8.16 40.46 -12.94
C ASN A 296 6.93 39.56 -13.19
N ALA A 297 6.89 38.82 -14.31
CA ALA A 297 5.83 37.86 -14.60
C ALA A 297 5.93 36.57 -13.74
N LEU A 298 7.14 36.18 -13.32
CA LEU A 298 7.40 35.05 -12.42
C LEU A 298 7.19 35.38 -10.93
N GLY A 299 6.57 36.53 -10.61
CA GLY A 299 6.26 36.91 -9.23
C GLY A 299 7.45 37.45 -8.43
N PHE A 300 8.61 37.70 -9.04
CA PHE A 300 9.68 38.50 -8.45
C PHE A 300 9.34 39.99 -8.49
N THR A 301 8.24 40.36 -7.82
CA THR A 301 8.00 41.74 -7.41
C THR A 301 9.08 42.16 -6.42
N ALA A 302 9.27 43.47 -6.20
CA ALA A 302 10.28 43.99 -5.26
C ALA A 302 10.21 43.31 -3.86
N THR A 303 9.03 42.85 -3.45
CA THR A 303 8.80 42.06 -2.23
C THR A 303 9.43 40.66 -2.27
N GLY A 304 9.40 39.99 -3.43
CA GLY A 304 10.05 38.68 -3.64
C GLY A 304 11.58 38.77 -3.65
N VAL A 305 12.15 39.86 -4.16
CA VAL A 305 13.60 40.14 -4.09
C VAL A 305 14.02 40.44 -2.64
N ALA A 306 13.19 41.13 -1.87
CA ALA A 306 13.43 41.37 -0.45
C ALA A 306 13.40 40.06 0.38
N LEU A 307 12.39 39.20 0.15
CA LEU A 307 12.28 37.90 0.84
C LEU A 307 13.38 36.91 0.40
N GLY A 308 13.70 36.84 -0.89
CA GLY A 308 14.80 36.04 -1.42
C GLY A 308 16.17 36.49 -0.88
N SER A 309 16.34 37.79 -0.63
CA SER A 309 17.56 38.33 -0.01
C SER A 309 17.71 37.94 1.47
N ILE A 310 16.59 37.76 2.18
CA ILE A 310 16.59 37.26 3.57
C ILE A 310 16.91 35.76 3.60
N ALA A 311 16.32 34.97 2.71
CA ALA A 311 16.57 33.52 2.62
C ALA A 311 18.02 33.20 2.20
N ALA A 312 18.55 33.92 1.22
CA ALA A 312 19.93 33.79 0.81
C ALA A 312 20.91 34.37 1.85
N GLY A 313 20.50 35.37 2.63
CA GLY A 313 21.23 35.83 3.81
C GLY A 313 21.38 34.73 4.87
N LEU A 314 20.31 33.99 5.16
CA LEU A 314 20.37 32.82 6.06
C LEU A 314 21.25 31.69 5.50
N GLN A 315 21.15 31.38 4.21
CA GLN A 315 22.00 30.36 3.59
C GLN A 315 23.47 30.79 3.52
N SER A 316 23.76 32.07 3.32
CA SER A 316 25.13 32.62 3.33
C SER A 316 25.75 32.58 4.75
N ALA A 317 24.93 32.81 5.79
CA ALA A 317 25.35 32.71 7.17
C ALA A 317 25.63 31.26 7.62
N ILE A 318 24.97 30.27 7.02
CA ILE A 318 25.09 28.85 7.40
C ILE A 318 26.11 28.08 6.54
N TYR A 319 26.24 28.39 5.23
CA TYR A 319 27.05 27.60 4.29
C TYR A 319 28.37 28.23 3.85
N GLY A 320 28.70 29.46 4.28
CA GLY A 320 30.05 30.03 4.21
C GLY A 320 30.65 30.23 2.81
N GLY A 321 30.85 31.49 2.40
CA GLY A 321 31.88 32.00 1.48
C GLY A 321 31.91 31.56 0.00
N ALA A 322 31.43 30.36 -0.36
CA ALA A 322 31.61 29.79 -1.70
C ALA A 322 30.58 30.27 -2.74
N THR A 323 29.57 31.04 -2.35
CA THR A 323 28.48 31.53 -3.23
C THR A 323 28.57 33.02 -3.56
N THR A 324 29.68 33.68 -3.20
CA THR A 324 29.90 35.13 -3.40
C THR A 324 29.75 35.61 -4.84
N GLY A 325 29.84 34.72 -5.85
CA GLY A 325 29.65 35.09 -7.26
C GLY A 325 28.20 35.31 -7.71
N ILE A 326 27.24 34.52 -7.23
CA ILE A 326 25.85 34.59 -7.73
C ILE A 326 25.12 35.81 -7.15
N PHE A 327 25.44 36.17 -5.90
CA PHE A 327 24.86 37.34 -5.25
C PHE A 327 25.33 38.65 -5.87
N SER A 328 26.61 38.75 -6.27
CA SER A 328 27.13 39.89 -7.02
C SER A 328 26.50 40.01 -8.42
N LEU A 329 26.16 38.88 -9.05
CA LEU A 329 25.48 38.86 -10.35
C LEU A 329 24.03 39.36 -10.22
N CYS A 330 23.32 38.93 -9.18
CA CYS A 330 21.98 39.44 -8.87
C CYS A 330 21.99 40.93 -8.48
N GLN A 331 22.98 41.38 -7.68
CA GLN A 331 23.14 42.80 -7.36
C GLN A 331 23.46 43.65 -8.60
N SER A 332 24.27 43.13 -9.53
CA SER A 332 24.55 43.79 -10.81
C SER A 332 23.28 43.96 -11.66
N VAL A 333 22.44 42.92 -11.76
CA VAL A 333 21.19 42.97 -12.52
C VAL A 333 20.17 43.90 -11.84
N ALA A 334 20.06 43.86 -10.50
CA ALA A 334 19.19 44.74 -9.75
C ALA A 334 19.61 46.22 -9.81
N ALA A 335 20.91 46.52 -9.72
CA ALA A 335 21.44 47.86 -9.87
C ALA A 335 21.22 48.44 -11.28
N THR A 336 21.20 47.57 -12.29
CA THR A 336 20.94 47.96 -13.69
C THR A 336 19.45 48.17 -13.97
N GLY A 337 18.56 47.52 -13.22
CA GLY A 337 17.10 47.63 -13.39
C GLY A 337 16.43 48.83 -12.73
N ALA A 338 17.13 49.55 -11.85
CA ALA A 338 16.56 50.65 -11.05
C ALA A 338 16.81 52.07 -11.62
N VAL A 339 17.42 52.21 -12.81
CA VAL A 339 17.72 53.53 -13.40
C VAL A 339 16.73 53.87 -14.52
N PRO A 340 15.68 54.67 -14.27
CA PRO A 340 14.99 55.37 -15.32
C PRO A 340 15.87 56.55 -15.79
N THR A 341 16.44 56.43 -16.99
CA THR A 341 17.00 57.50 -17.85
C THR A 341 17.32 58.84 -17.16
N ALA A 342 18.56 59.02 -16.72
CA ALA A 342 19.22 60.32 -16.72
C ALA A 342 20.73 60.14 -16.91
N ILE A 343 21.26 60.80 -17.93
CA ILE A 343 22.67 60.87 -18.32
C ILE A 343 23.49 61.45 -17.16
N SER A 344 24.51 60.73 -16.67
CA SER A 344 25.88 61.22 -16.33
C SER A 344 26.60 60.32 -15.31
N ALA A 345 27.93 60.23 -15.48
CA ALA A 345 28.95 59.78 -14.52
C ALA A 345 29.27 58.28 -14.41
N VAL A 346 30.03 57.82 -15.42
CA VAL A 346 31.19 56.93 -15.23
C VAL A 346 32.18 57.63 -14.31
N THR A 347 32.50 57.08 -13.12
CA THR A 347 33.84 56.99 -12.51
C THR A 347 33.78 56.48 -11.06
N SER A 348 34.79 55.69 -10.68
CA SER A 348 35.17 55.27 -9.31
C SER A 348 34.60 53.97 -8.74
N LEU A 349 35.20 52.83 -9.13
CA LEU A 349 35.44 51.70 -8.22
C LEU A 349 36.50 50.75 -8.80
N VAL A 350 37.70 51.29 -9.03
CA VAL A 350 38.94 50.50 -9.17
C VAL A 350 40.05 51.27 -8.45
N ALA A 351 40.10 51.15 -7.12
CA ALA A 351 41.24 51.53 -6.29
C ALA A 351 41.05 50.94 -4.89
N GLY A 352 41.48 49.69 -4.72
CA GLY A 352 41.43 48.98 -3.43
C GLY A 352 42.57 47.98 -3.33
N ALA A 353 43.79 48.44 -3.63
CA ALA A 353 45.00 47.67 -3.40
C ALA A 353 46.05 48.58 -2.74
N SER A 354 46.50 48.13 -1.56
CA SER A 354 47.73 48.49 -0.84
C SER A 354 47.86 49.86 -0.14
N VAL A 355 48.52 49.78 1.03
CA VAL A 355 49.21 50.83 1.81
C VAL A 355 48.47 51.37 3.04
N TRP A 356 48.62 50.67 4.18
CA TRP A 356 49.06 51.18 5.49
C TRP A 356 49.11 49.97 6.47
N GLY A 357 50.17 49.58 7.18
CA GLY A 357 51.45 50.21 7.46
C GLY A 357 51.66 50.43 8.97
N GLY A 358 51.83 49.35 9.75
CA GLY A 358 52.64 49.38 10.98
C GLY A 358 51.95 49.79 12.30
N GLY A 359 52.24 49.02 13.35
CA GLY A 359 51.97 49.38 14.75
C GLY A 359 51.94 48.20 15.70
N ASP A 360 53.09 47.56 15.94
CA ASP A 360 53.34 46.79 17.17
C ASP A 360 53.54 47.77 18.35
N PRO A 361 53.07 47.45 19.57
CA PRO A 361 54.02 46.96 20.57
C PRO A 361 53.48 45.86 21.53
N SER A 362 54.37 44.90 21.81
CA SER A 362 54.48 43.95 22.94
C SER A 362 54.39 44.61 24.34
N PRO A 363 54.49 43.92 25.52
CA PRO A 363 54.20 42.53 25.94
C PRO A 363 53.30 42.44 27.22
N GLY A 364 52.84 41.24 27.62
CA GLY A 364 52.63 40.94 29.05
C GLY A 364 51.58 39.86 29.41
N PRO A 365 51.81 39.03 30.45
CA PRO A 365 51.19 37.70 30.63
C PRO A 365 50.01 37.69 31.63
N THR A 366 49.20 36.61 31.62
CA THR A 366 48.82 35.76 32.77
C THR A 366 47.56 34.93 32.47
N ASP A 367 47.70 33.62 32.64
CA ASP A 367 46.85 32.68 33.40
C ASP A 367 45.33 32.92 33.49
N ALA A 368 44.55 31.91 33.06
CA ALA A 368 43.34 31.45 33.75
C ALA A 368 42.96 30.04 33.24
N ASP A 369 43.40 29.05 34.02
CA ASP A 369 42.62 27.93 34.55
C ASP A 369 41.08 28.05 34.40
N GLU A 370 40.42 27.01 33.89
CA GLU A 370 39.12 26.53 34.40
C GLU A 370 38.64 25.26 33.68
N GLY A 371 38.35 24.23 34.47
CA GLY A 371 37.02 23.63 34.43
C GLY A 371 36.83 22.35 33.63
N SER A 372 37.22 21.24 34.24
CA SER A 372 36.57 19.94 34.13
C SER A 372 35.04 20.02 34.26
N ASP A 373 34.29 19.24 33.48
CA ASP A 373 33.28 18.38 34.09
C ASP A 373 32.95 17.14 33.24
N ASP A 374 33.10 16.04 33.94
CA ASP A 374 32.86 14.64 33.66
C ASP A 374 31.38 14.34 33.98
N THR A 375 30.71 13.51 33.19
CA THR A 375 29.58 12.70 33.67
C THR A 375 29.28 11.60 32.66
N GLY A 376 29.93 10.47 32.87
CA GLY A 376 29.50 9.19 32.34
C GLY A 376 28.12 8.77 32.87
N SER A 377 27.40 7.99 32.08
CA SER A 377 26.33 7.12 32.56
C SER A 377 26.52 5.75 31.95
N GLN A 378 27.27 4.93 32.69
CA GLN A 378 27.44 3.51 32.55
C GLN A 378 26.14 2.84 33.07
N GLN A 379 25.48 2.02 32.24
CA GLN A 379 24.33 1.24 32.69
C GLN A 379 24.60 -0.25 32.41
N ASP A 380 25.08 -0.92 33.46
CA ASP A 380 25.08 -2.37 33.64
C ASP A 380 23.63 -2.90 33.55
N GLY A 381 23.31 -4.05 32.95
CA GLY A 381 23.96 -5.33 33.11
C GLY A 381 23.15 -6.21 34.08
N HIS A 382 22.08 -6.85 33.61
CA HIS A 382 21.44 -7.97 34.33
C HIS A 382 20.86 -8.99 33.35
N ASN A 383 21.51 -10.16 33.29
CA ASN A 383 21.07 -11.32 32.54
C ASN A 383 21.08 -12.52 33.49
N PRO A 384 19.93 -13.11 33.87
CA PRO A 384 19.91 -14.28 34.73
C PRO A 384 20.01 -15.58 33.91
N THR A 385 21.00 -16.39 34.29
CA THR A 385 21.20 -17.78 33.87
C THR A 385 20.04 -18.69 34.31
N PRO A 386 19.56 -19.65 33.48
CA PRO A 386 18.59 -20.64 33.91
C PRO A 386 19.27 -21.86 34.58
N THR A 387 18.78 -22.20 35.76
CA THR A 387 19.11 -23.39 36.54
C THR A 387 18.49 -24.64 35.88
N ALA A 388 19.30 -25.64 35.61
CA ALA A 388 18.85 -27.00 35.25
C ALA A 388 18.38 -27.74 36.50
N ALA A 389 17.25 -28.42 36.42
CA ALA A 389 16.80 -29.39 37.41
C ALA A 389 16.61 -30.76 36.74
N SER A 390 17.19 -31.74 37.42
CA SER A 390 17.18 -33.20 37.27
C SER A 390 15.81 -33.86 37.37
#